data_AF-A0A545UCD0-F1
#
_entry.id   AF-A0A545UCD0-F1
#
_cell.length_a   1.000
_cell.length_b   1.000
_cell.length_c   1.000
_cell.angle_alpha   90.00
_cell.angle_beta   90.00
_cell.angle_gamma   90.00
#
_symmetry.space_group_name_H-M   'P 1'
#
loop_
_entity.id
_entity.type
_entity.pdbx_description
1 polymer ?
#
loop_
_entity_poly.entity_id
_entity_poly.type
_entity_poly.pdbx_seq_one_letter_code
_entity_poly.pdbx_strand_id
1 'polypeptide(L)'
;MYQLIKQRIKSVQWILATAGISMCVSCSAQQKAELAKTDSQKGSTEKTEHQSKAAILFDDFNYQDLNAFYQNGWKARTQTGHPGVKGASWSEEGISFLQASEGALNGMARITSYTDGTAENTLHTQICHARKYREGTFAARVYFRNKPTHGPDGDEVIQTFYVISPLKAPMDLDYSELDFEYLPNGGWGKGEHALWATSWETFQLEPWTKVNENDTHFEDLKGWHTLVLQVGDNKVRYYVDGKMFAEHSDVIYPEERMSINFNQWFTPEGPIDSKEKRVYQEDIDWVYHNADEILSPLEVDRKVAELRKNKVNFRDTVSPGTPVLPSPCGL
;
A
#
# COMPACT_ATOMS: atom_id res chain seq x y z
N MET A 1 18.66 -22.69 -3.15
CA MET A 1 17.79 -21.61 -2.66
C MET A 1 18.52 -20.26 -2.66
N TYR A 2 19.57 -20.05 -1.85
CA TYR A 2 20.40 -18.81 -1.90
C TYR A 2 21.06 -18.51 -3.27
N GLN A 3 21.34 -19.55 -4.07
CA GLN A 3 21.90 -19.41 -5.42
C GLN A 3 20.85 -18.99 -6.49
N LEU A 4 19.56 -19.29 -6.28
CA LEU A 4 18.48 -18.87 -7.18
C LEU A 4 18.16 -17.38 -6.99
N ILE A 5 18.17 -16.90 -5.73
CA ILE A 5 18.07 -15.48 -5.38
C ILE A 5 19.27 -14.69 -5.96
N LYS A 6 20.50 -15.22 -5.85
CA LYS A 6 21.68 -14.62 -6.49
C LYS A 6 21.65 -14.66 -8.03
N GLN A 7 20.97 -15.62 -8.65
CA GLN A 7 20.83 -15.67 -10.11
C GLN A 7 19.88 -14.58 -10.61
N ARG A 8 18.78 -14.29 -9.91
CA ARG A 8 17.90 -13.16 -10.27
C ARG A 8 18.63 -11.82 -10.18
N ILE A 9 19.37 -11.58 -9.10
CA ILE A 9 20.13 -10.31 -8.87
C ILE A 9 21.24 -10.06 -9.91
N LYS A 10 21.83 -11.11 -10.50
CA LYS A 10 22.94 -10.98 -11.47
C LYS A 10 22.52 -10.68 -12.92
N SER A 11 21.23 -10.74 -13.24
CA SER A 11 20.73 -10.58 -14.61
C SER A 11 20.70 -9.12 -15.09
N VAL A 12 20.84 -8.15 -14.17
CA VAL A 12 20.56 -6.73 -14.41
C VAL A 12 21.80 -5.92 -14.87
N GLN A 13 22.99 -6.54 -14.98
CA GLN A 13 24.24 -5.78 -15.14
C GLN A 13 24.93 -5.84 -16.52
N TRP A 14 24.27 -6.26 -17.60
CA TRP A 14 24.88 -6.27 -18.93
C TRP A 14 23.94 -5.86 -20.06
N ILE A 15 23.66 -4.57 -20.20
CA ILE A 15 23.49 -3.93 -21.53
C ILE A 15 23.98 -2.47 -21.43
N LEU A 16 25.27 -2.25 -21.70
CA LEU A 16 25.78 -0.94 -22.11
C LEU A 16 26.33 -1.05 -23.54
N ALA A 17 25.87 -0.13 -24.36
CA ALA A 17 26.00 -0.07 -25.79
C ALA A 17 27.43 0.20 -26.28
N THR A 18 27.71 -0.20 -27.52
CA THR A 18 28.64 0.52 -28.40
C THR A 18 27.96 0.80 -29.73
N ALA A 19 27.63 2.07 -29.95
CA ALA A 19 27.23 2.60 -31.24
C ALA A 19 28.48 2.82 -32.11
N GLY A 20 28.54 2.16 -33.26
CA GLY A 20 29.53 2.40 -34.30
C GLY A 20 28.96 3.36 -35.34
N ILE A 21 29.53 4.56 -35.43
CA ILE A 21 29.33 5.51 -36.52
C ILE A 21 30.13 5.01 -37.73
N SER A 22 29.49 4.89 -38.89
CA SER A 22 30.19 4.94 -40.18
C SER A 22 29.29 5.58 -41.23
N MET A 23 29.77 6.69 -41.80
CA MET A 23 29.18 7.39 -42.93
C MET A 23 29.42 6.62 -44.22
N CYS A 24 28.45 6.64 -45.13
CA CYS A 24 28.73 6.71 -46.56
C CYS A 24 27.61 7.46 -47.30
N VAL A 25 28.02 8.14 -48.35
CA VAL A 25 27.39 9.29 -49.01
C VAL A 25 26.65 8.85 -50.29
N SER A 26 25.52 9.52 -50.56
CA SER A 26 24.84 9.77 -51.85
C SER A 26 24.29 8.60 -52.68
N CYS A 27 23.03 8.68 -53.11
CA CYS A 27 22.63 9.12 -54.46
C CYS A 27 21.09 9.22 -54.59
N SER A 28 20.65 9.85 -55.68
CA SER A 28 19.41 10.59 -55.90
C SER A 28 18.20 9.82 -56.46
N ALA A 29 17.05 10.52 -56.41
CA ALA A 29 15.98 10.62 -57.43
C ALA A 29 14.74 9.70 -57.38
N GLN A 30 13.60 10.35 -57.04
CA GLN A 30 12.33 10.48 -57.77
C GLN A 30 11.63 9.30 -58.48
N GLN A 31 10.28 9.35 -58.35
CA GLN A 31 9.21 8.77 -59.18
C GLN A 31 8.92 7.27 -58.97
N LYS A 32 7.66 6.77 -58.89
CA LYS A 32 6.38 7.18 -59.48
C LYS A 32 5.21 6.53 -58.73
N ALA A 33 4.06 7.18 -58.76
CA ALA A 33 2.75 6.60 -58.50
C ALA A 33 2.31 5.72 -59.68
N GLU A 34 1.60 4.60 -59.43
CA GLU A 34 0.30 4.32 -60.07
C GLU A 34 -0.40 3.06 -59.52
N LEU A 35 -1.70 3.04 -59.79
CA LEU A 35 -2.79 2.20 -59.33
C LEU A 35 -2.60 0.68 -59.43
N ALA A 36 -3.15 -0.04 -58.45
CA ALA A 36 -4.01 -1.18 -58.73
C ALA A 36 -5.10 -1.30 -57.66
N LYS A 37 -6.34 -0.96 -58.05
CA LYS A 37 -7.56 -1.37 -57.34
C LYS A 37 -7.73 -2.87 -57.57
N THR A 38 -7.82 -3.63 -56.50
CA THR A 38 -8.51 -4.92 -56.54
C THR A 38 -9.24 -5.17 -55.24
N ASP A 39 -10.48 -5.57 -55.45
CA ASP A 39 -11.55 -5.85 -54.52
C ASP A 39 -11.14 -6.84 -53.42
N SER A 40 -11.38 -6.47 -52.17
CA SER A 40 -11.61 -7.45 -51.10
C SER A 40 -12.54 -6.84 -50.07
N GLN A 41 -13.84 -7.03 -50.31
CA GLN A 41 -14.82 -7.10 -49.23
C GLN A 41 -14.39 -8.22 -48.27
N LYS A 42 -13.70 -7.85 -47.20
CA LYS A 42 -13.58 -8.65 -45.99
C LYS A 42 -14.34 -7.92 -44.91
N GLY A 43 -15.44 -8.52 -44.46
CA GLY A 43 -16.23 -8.03 -43.34
C GLY A 43 -15.31 -7.76 -42.15
N SER A 44 -15.16 -6.49 -41.82
CA SER A 44 -14.63 -6.06 -40.53
C SER A 44 -15.70 -6.35 -39.50
N THR A 45 -15.60 -7.50 -38.86
CA THR A 45 -16.18 -7.70 -37.53
C THR A 45 -15.53 -6.65 -36.64
N GLU A 46 -16.20 -5.52 -36.45
CA GLU A 46 -15.94 -4.62 -35.33
C GLU A 46 -16.11 -5.46 -34.06
N LYS A 47 -15.00 -5.97 -33.54
CA LYS A 47 -14.91 -6.28 -32.13
C LYS A 47 -15.03 -4.93 -31.43
N THR A 48 -16.23 -4.59 -31.00
CA THR A 48 -16.43 -3.60 -29.95
C THR A 48 -15.65 -4.14 -28.74
N GLU A 49 -14.41 -3.70 -28.58
CA GLU A 49 -13.73 -3.78 -27.30
C GLU A 49 -14.61 -3.00 -26.33
N HIS A 50 -15.48 -3.71 -25.63
CA HIS A 50 -15.98 -3.23 -24.36
C HIS A 50 -14.74 -3.01 -23.50
N GLN A 51 -14.25 -1.77 -23.43
CA GLN A 51 -13.38 -1.35 -22.34
C GLN A 51 -14.12 -1.72 -21.06
N SER A 52 -13.74 -2.86 -20.48
CA SER A 52 -14.27 -3.25 -19.19
C SER A 52 -13.83 -2.16 -18.23
N LYS A 53 -14.79 -1.42 -17.69
CA LYS A 53 -14.52 -0.42 -16.66
C LYS A 53 -13.68 -1.10 -15.57
N ALA A 54 -12.55 -0.48 -15.20
CA ALA A 54 -11.68 -1.01 -14.16
C ALA A 54 -12.49 -1.34 -12.90
N ALA A 55 -12.18 -2.47 -12.28
CA ALA A 55 -12.79 -2.86 -11.03
C ALA A 55 -12.19 -2.03 -9.90
N ILE A 56 -13.03 -1.54 -8.98
CA ILE A 56 -12.58 -0.65 -7.92
C ILE A 56 -12.98 -1.14 -6.52
N LEU A 57 -12.13 -0.81 -5.54
CA LEU A 57 -12.53 -0.64 -4.15
C LEU A 57 -12.57 0.86 -3.87
N PHE A 58 -13.62 1.33 -3.21
CA PHE A 58 -13.69 2.64 -2.58
C PHE A 58 -14.43 2.52 -1.26
N ASP A 59 -13.88 3.15 -0.23
CA ASP A 59 -14.51 3.27 1.08
C ASP A 59 -14.18 4.64 1.67
N ASP A 60 -15.19 5.39 2.13
CA ASP A 60 -15.01 6.66 2.84
C ASP A 60 -15.10 6.52 4.37
N PHE A 61 -15.21 5.28 4.87
CA PHE A 61 -15.28 4.95 6.28
C PHE A 61 -16.41 5.63 7.06
N ASN A 62 -17.49 6.06 6.39
CA ASN A 62 -18.68 6.61 7.02
C ASN A 62 -19.58 5.53 7.63
N TYR A 63 -19.07 4.85 8.65
CA TYR A 63 -19.77 3.78 9.37
C TYR A 63 -20.39 4.28 10.67
N GLN A 64 -21.51 3.68 11.06
CA GLN A 64 -22.11 3.93 12.38
C GLN A 64 -21.48 3.06 13.48
N ASP A 65 -21.06 1.84 13.13
CA ASP A 65 -20.55 0.85 14.06
C ASP A 65 -19.67 -0.20 13.34
N LEU A 66 -19.04 -1.06 14.14
CA LEU A 66 -18.19 -2.15 13.65
C LEU A 66 -18.97 -3.19 12.82
N ASN A 67 -20.27 -3.37 13.06
CA ASN A 67 -21.05 -4.36 12.32
C ASN A 67 -21.24 -3.90 10.86
N ALA A 68 -21.54 -2.62 10.62
CA ALA A 68 -21.58 -2.06 9.28
C ALA A 68 -20.22 -2.12 8.58
N PHE A 69 -19.13 -1.87 9.32
CA PHE A 69 -17.76 -2.01 8.83
C PHE A 69 -17.44 -3.44 8.37
N TYR A 70 -17.77 -4.44 9.17
CA TYR A 70 -17.55 -5.85 8.85
C TYR A 70 -18.40 -6.34 7.68
N GLN A 71 -19.62 -5.83 7.50
CA GLN A 71 -20.47 -6.15 6.34
C GLN A 71 -19.84 -5.74 5.00
N ASN A 72 -18.96 -4.74 5.00
CA ASN A 72 -18.22 -4.28 3.82
C ASN A 72 -16.87 -5.01 3.64
N GLY A 73 -16.64 -6.10 4.37
CA GLY A 73 -15.51 -7.01 4.16
C GLY A 73 -14.24 -6.66 4.94
N TRP A 74 -14.29 -5.62 5.77
CA TRP A 74 -13.23 -5.33 6.72
C TRP A 74 -13.25 -6.29 7.92
N LYS A 75 -12.12 -6.35 8.62
CA LYS A 75 -11.92 -7.11 9.85
C LYS A 75 -10.98 -6.35 10.76
N ALA A 76 -11.15 -6.54 12.07
CA ALA A 76 -10.15 -6.16 13.06
C ALA A 76 -9.20 -7.33 13.35
N ARG A 77 -7.92 -7.04 13.57
CA ARG A 77 -6.98 -8.04 14.09
C ARG A 77 -7.24 -8.26 15.57
N THR A 78 -7.38 -9.53 15.97
CA THR A 78 -7.49 -9.93 17.38
C THR A 78 -6.46 -10.98 17.78
N GLN A 79 -5.66 -11.45 16.82
CA GLN A 79 -4.61 -12.44 17.04
C GLN A 79 -3.33 -11.75 17.53
N THR A 80 -2.75 -12.28 18.60
CA THR A 80 -1.40 -11.93 19.04
C THR A 80 -0.35 -12.42 18.05
N GLY A 81 0.83 -11.80 18.05
CA GLY A 81 1.92 -12.17 17.13
C GLY A 81 2.69 -10.95 16.66
N HIS A 82 3.56 -11.15 15.68
CA HIS A 82 4.36 -10.09 15.08
C HIS A 82 3.50 -9.16 14.19
N PRO A 83 3.94 -7.91 13.95
CA PRO A 83 5.03 -7.21 14.63
C PRO A 83 4.62 -6.68 16.02
N GLY A 84 5.52 -5.95 16.68
CA GLY A 84 5.23 -5.22 17.93
C GLY A 84 5.67 -5.91 19.22
N VAL A 85 5.28 -5.32 20.35
CA VAL A 85 5.70 -5.72 21.69
C VAL A 85 5.24 -7.13 21.99
N LYS A 86 6.18 -8.03 22.33
CA LYS A 86 5.85 -9.42 22.65
C LYS A 86 4.93 -9.49 23.86
N GLY A 87 3.77 -10.13 23.69
CA GLY A 87 2.76 -10.29 24.74
C GLY A 87 1.70 -9.19 24.77
N ALA A 88 1.86 -8.14 23.95
CA ALA A 88 0.83 -7.13 23.76
C ALA A 88 -0.39 -7.68 23.02
N SER A 89 -1.50 -6.97 23.19
CA SER A 89 -2.78 -7.30 22.57
C SER A 89 -2.97 -6.60 21.22
N TRP A 90 -3.71 -7.25 20.33
CA TRP A 90 -4.31 -6.63 19.15
C TRP A 90 -5.83 -6.68 19.34
N SER A 91 -6.53 -5.56 19.16
CA SER A 91 -7.97 -5.51 19.49
C SER A 91 -8.76 -4.54 18.62
N GLU A 92 -10.04 -4.86 18.45
CA GLU A 92 -11.03 -3.98 17.80
C GLU A 92 -11.43 -2.78 18.67
N GLU A 93 -11.15 -2.82 19.98
CA GLU A 93 -11.47 -1.73 20.91
C GLU A 93 -10.81 -0.39 20.52
N GLY A 94 -9.70 -0.43 19.78
CA GLY A 94 -9.04 0.75 19.27
C GLY A 94 -9.70 1.37 18.03
N ILE A 95 -10.74 0.75 17.47
CA ILE A 95 -11.41 1.20 16.25
C ILE A 95 -12.63 2.06 16.60
N SER A 96 -12.70 3.24 16.00
CA SER A 96 -13.87 4.13 16.09
C SER A 96 -14.15 4.80 14.75
N PHE A 97 -15.38 5.28 14.58
CA PHE A 97 -15.81 5.98 13.37
C PHE A 97 -16.31 7.38 13.73
N LEU A 98 -15.73 8.41 13.11
CA LEU A 98 -16.18 9.78 13.28
C LEU A 98 -17.15 10.12 12.17
N GLN A 99 -18.32 10.62 12.55
CA GLN A 99 -19.39 10.95 11.60
C GLN A 99 -19.06 12.19 10.78
N ALA A 100 -19.71 12.30 9.62
CA ALA A 100 -19.73 13.50 8.79
C ALA A 100 -20.39 14.68 9.52
N SER A 101 -19.69 15.30 10.46
CA SER A 101 -20.04 16.56 11.17
C SER A 101 -19.04 16.96 12.26
N GLU A 102 -17.95 16.22 12.47
CA GLU A 102 -16.92 16.56 13.47
C GLU A 102 -15.52 16.54 12.83
N GLY A 103 -15.21 17.50 11.96
CA GLY A 103 -13.91 17.57 11.29
C GLY A 103 -13.66 16.52 10.20
N ALA A 104 -14.56 15.55 10.04
CA ALA A 104 -14.65 14.63 8.89
C ALA A 104 -15.70 15.15 7.90
N LEU A 105 -15.31 15.49 6.65
CA LEU A 105 -16.27 16.00 5.67
C LEU A 105 -17.29 14.93 5.21
N ASN A 106 -16.88 13.66 5.16
CA ASN A 106 -17.72 12.55 4.68
C ASN A 106 -17.84 11.37 5.66
N GLY A 107 -16.96 11.29 6.66
CA GLY A 107 -16.78 10.15 7.56
C GLY A 107 -15.29 9.87 7.69
N MET A 108 -14.85 9.19 8.75
CA MET A 108 -13.49 8.65 8.83
C MET A 108 -13.43 7.48 9.82
N ALA A 109 -12.51 6.56 9.59
CA ALA A 109 -12.08 5.60 10.59
C ALA A 109 -10.96 6.21 11.43
N ARG A 110 -10.90 5.85 12.71
CA ARG A 110 -9.79 6.15 13.60
C ARG A 110 -9.34 4.86 14.27
N ILE A 111 -8.05 4.59 14.19
CA ILE A 111 -7.39 3.54 14.96
C ILE A 111 -6.64 4.18 16.13
N THR A 112 -6.77 3.59 17.31
CA THR A 112 -6.22 4.10 18.57
C THR A 112 -5.43 3.00 19.26
N SER A 113 -4.13 3.22 19.42
CA SER A 113 -3.25 2.31 20.17
C SER A 113 -2.76 2.96 21.46
N TYR A 114 -2.47 2.16 22.48
CA TYR A 114 -1.96 2.69 23.73
C TYR A 114 -0.93 1.78 24.39
N THR A 115 -0.10 2.37 25.24
CA THR A 115 0.91 1.68 26.04
C THR A 115 1.20 2.45 27.33
N ASP A 116 1.67 1.75 28.36
CA ASP A 116 2.34 2.33 29.52
C ASP A 116 3.81 1.88 29.64
N GLY A 117 4.34 1.23 28.59
CA GLY A 117 5.67 0.61 28.56
C GLY A 117 5.70 -0.88 28.93
N THR A 118 4.58 -1.46 29.40
CA THR A 118 4.47 -2.91 29.66
C THR A 118 3.70 -3.63 28.56
N ALA A 119 4.00 -4.91 28.34
CA ALA A 119 3.29 -5.71 27.33
C ALA A 119 1.81 -5.89 27.68
N GLU A 120 1.51 -6.13 28.96
CA GLU A 120 0.16 -6.38 29.46
C GLU A 120 -0.78 -5.18 29.26
N ASN A 121 -0.24 -3.95 29.31
CA ASN A 121 -0.99 -2.72 29.10
C ASN A 121 -0.69 -2.06 27.74
N THR A 122 -0.16 -2.83 26.78
CA THR A 122 0.00 -2.41 25.39
C THR A 122 -1.08 -3.01 24.51
N LEU A 123 -1.75 -2.14 23.77
CA LEU A 123 -2.73 -2.47 22.75
C LEU A 123 -2.30 -1.86 21.42
N HIS A 124 -2.17 -2.73 20.42
CA HIS A 124 -2.02 -2.37 19.02
C HIS A 124 -3.38 -2.49 18.31
N THR A 125 -3.58 -1.72 17.24
CA THR A 125 -4.81 -1.76 16.46
C THR A 125 -4.49 -1.97 15.00
N GLN A 126 -5.23 -2.87 14.35
CA GLN A 126 -5.13 -3.10 12.92
C GLN A 126 -6.48 -3.45 12.33
N ILE A 127 -6.73 -2.90 11.15
CA ILE A 127 -7.83 -3.30 10.27
C ILE A 127 -7.29 -3.88 8.97
N CYS A 128 -7.96 -4.92 8.45
CA CYS A 128 -7.61 -5.54 7.18
C CYS A 128 -8.85 -5.81 6.32
N HIS A 129 -8.69 -5.74 5.00
CA HIS A 129 -9.72 -6.14 4.03
C HIS A 129 -9.47 -7.56 3.48
N ALA A 130 -10.33 -8.00 2.57
CA ALA A 130 -10.16 -9.27 1.86
C ALA A 130 -8.86 -9.30 1.05
N ARG A 131 -8.27 -10.49 0.93
CA ARG A 131 -7.05 -10.74 0.16
C ARG A 131 -7.40 -10.99 -1.30
N LYS A 132 -7.38 -9.94 -2.11
CA LYS A 132 -7.80 -10.03 -3.52
C LYS A 132 -7.16 -9.00 -4.48
N TYR A 133 -6.26 -8.15 -3.98
CA TYR A 133 -5.68 -7.05 -4.76
C TYR A 133 -4.26 -7.39 -5.21
N ARG A 134 -3.81 -6.97 -6.39
CA ARG A 134 -2.42 -7.21 -6.82
C ARG A 134 -1.88 -6.04 -7.62
N GLU A 135 -2.27 -5.92 -8.89
CA GLU A 135 -1.83 -4.85 -9.79
C GLU A 135 -2.83 -3.70 -9.84
N GLY A 136 -2.35 -2.53 -10.23
CA GLY A 136 -3.13 -1.31 -10.36
C GLY A 136 -2.71 -0.24 -9.37
N THR A 137 -3.63 0.66 -9.05
CA THR A 137 -3.38 1.83 -8.20
C THR A 137 -4.09 1.68 -6.88
N PHE A 138 -3.37 1.78 -5.78
CA PHE A 138 -3.87 1.83 -4.42
C PHE A 138 -3.66 3.24 -3.88
N ALA A 139 -4.60 3.74 -3.09
CA ALA A 139 -4.45 5.03 -2.46
C ALA A 139 -5.24 5.10 -1.16
N ALA A 140 -4.74 5.88 -0.22
CA ALA A 140 -5.45 6.22 1.01
C ALA A 140 -5.16 7.67 1.37
N ARG A 141 -6.11 8.29 2.07
CA ARG A 141 -5.89 9.59 2.71
C ARG A 141 -5.89 9.41 4.22
N VAL A 142 -4.74 9.66 4.83
CA VAL A 142 -4.50 9.42 6.26
C VAL A 142 -4.11 10.71 6.97
N TYR A 143 -4.40 10.79 8.27
CA TYR A 143 -3.92 11.85 9.14
C TYR A 143 -2.87 11.28 10.09
N PHE A 144 -1.61 11.65 9.86
CA PHE A 144 -0.51 11.28 10.74
C PHE A 144 -0.39 12.23 11.92
N ARG A 145 -0.06 11.68 13.08
CA ARG A 145 0.21 12.43 14.32
C ARG A 145 1.64 12.23 14.77
N ASN A 146 2.24 13.31 15.28
CA ASN A 146 3.56 13.19 15.91
C ASN A 146 3.51 12.83 17.38
N LYS A 147 2.42 13.19 18.04
CA LYS A 147 2.29 13.14 19.50
C LYS A 147 1.09 12.30 19.91
N PRO A 148 1.12 11.68 21.10
CA PRO A 148 -0.06 11.05 21.63
C PRO A 148 -1.16 12.08 21.91
N THR A 149 -2.41 11.65 21.86
CA THR A 149 -3.56 12.44 22.31
C THR A 149 -3.70 12.46 23.83
N HIS A 150 -2.97 11.60 24.54
CA HIS A 150 -2.90 11.56 26.00
C HIS A 150 -1.54 11.01 26.45
N GLY A 151 -0.98 11.56 27.54
CA GLY A 151 0.29 11.11 28.14
C GLY A 151 1.54 11.77 27.54
N PRO A 152 2.73 11.46 28.09
CA PRO A 152 4.01 11.95 27.56
C PRO A 152 4.32 11.34 26.19
N ASP A 153 5.02 12.10 25.35
CA ASP A 153 5.40 11.72 23.98
C ASP A 153 6.77 11.03 23.95
N GLY A 154 7.02 10.27 22.87
CA GLY A 154 8.34 9.74 22.54
C GLY A 154 8.40 8.23 22.29
N ASP A 155 7.29 7.48 22.42
CA ASP A 155 7.32 6.05 22.07
C ASP A 155 7.54 5.91 20.57
N GLU A 156 8.37 4.95 20.13
CA GLU A 156 8.49 4.59 18.72
C GLU A 156 7.21 3.88 18.27
N VAL A 157 6.21 4.70 17.93
CA VAL A 157 4.94 4.31 17.35
C VAL A 157 5.07 4.32 15.82
N ILE A 158 4.39 3.39 15.17
CA ILE A 158 4.35 3.26 13.72
C ILE A 158 2.89 3.46 13.28
N GLN A 159 2.67 4.28 12.26
CA GLN A 159 1.36 4.54 11.60
C GLN A 159 1.46 4.12 10.15
N THR A 160 0.49 3.35 9.63
CA THR A 160 0.69 2.64 8.36
C THR A 160 -0.50 2.65 7.41
N PHE A 161 -0.15 2.59 6.13
CA PHE A 161 -1.02 2.13 5.06
C PHE A 161 -0.23 1.14 4.21
N TYR A 162 -0.72 -0.10 4.08
CA TYR A 162 0.04 -1.14 3.42
C TYR A 162 -0.82 -2.22 2.78
N VAL A 163 -0.19 -3.00 1.90
CA VAL A 163 -0.76 -4.21 1.30
C VAL A 163 0.16 -5.41 1.52
N ILE A 164 -0.41 -6.56 1.86
CA ILE A 164 0.37 -7.74 2.27
C ILE A 164 -0.26 -9.08 1.88
N SER A 165 0.57 -10.08 1.59
CA SER A 165 0.20 -11.49 1.56
C SER A 165 0.79 -12.24 2.77
N PRO A 166 0.17 -13.34 3.27
CA PRO A 166 0.74 -14.09 4.39
C PRO A 166 2.08 -14.73 4.03
N LEU A 167 3.07 -14.64 4.93
CA LEU A 167 4.31 -15.40 4.82
C LEU A 167 4.06 -16.86 5.22
N LYS A 168 3.92 -17.78 4.26
CA LYS A 168 3.55 -19.19 4.56
C LYS A 168 4.70 -19.98 5.20
N ALA A 169 5.94 -19.58 4.93
CA ALA A 169 7.16 -20.15 5.48
C ALA A 169 8.30 -19.12 5.48
N PRO A 170 9.36 -19.30 6.31
CA PRO A 170 10.57 -18.49 6.22
C PRO A 170 11.12 -18.43 4.79
N MET A 171 11.36 -17.22 4.28
CA MET A 171 11.86 -16.97 2.91
C MET A 171 10.94 -17.47 1.78
N ASP A 172 9.63 -17.59 2.03
CA ASP A 172 8.64 -17.90 0.98
C ASP A 172 8.62 -16.81 -0.09
N LEU A 173 8.81 -17.19 -1.35
CA LEU A 173 8.89 -16.29 -2.51
C LEU A 173 7.52 -15.88 -3.04
N ASP A 174 6.44 -16.48 -2.53
CA ASP A 174 5.08 -16.04 -2.82
C ASP A 174 4.63 -14.92 -1.84
N TYR A 175 5.52 -14.48 -0.95
CA TYR A 175 5.29 -13.34 -0.07
C TYR A 175 5.34 -12.04 -0.87
N SER A 176 4.51 -11.07 -0.49
CA SER A 176 4.53 -9.75 -1.07
C SER A 176 4.00 -8.77 -0.03
N GLU A 177 4.73 -7.69 0.19
CA GLU A 177 4.32 -6.63 1.12
C GLU A 177 4.83 -5.29 0.61
N LEU A 178 3.96 -4.27 0.63
CA LEU A 178 4.25 -2.91 0.18
C LEU A 178 3.70 -1.93 1.21
N ASP A 179 4.58 -1.17 1.85
CA ASP A 179 4.27 -0.40 3.05
C ASP A 179 4.55 1.08 2.87
N PHE A 180 3.66 1.91 3.40
CA PHE A 180 4.02 3.20 3.98
C PHE A 180 4.05 3.06 5.50
N GLU A 181 5.18 3.38 6.13
CA GLU A 181 5.33 3.44 7.59
C GLU A 181 5.80 4.83 8.03
N TYR A 182 4.94 5.58 8.72
CA TYR A 182 5.30 6.85 9.32
C TYR A 182 5.66 6.67 10.81
N LEU A 183 6.89 7.07 11.13
CA LEU A 183 7.54 6.92 12.42
C LEU A 183 7.78 8.31 13.02
N PRO A 184 6.82 8.88 13.75
CA PRO A 184 6.95 10.21 14.30
C PRO A 184 8.00 10.33 15.41
N ASN A 185 8.34 9.27 16.12
CA ASN A 185 9.35 9.34 17.18
C ASN A 185 10.62 8.56 16.81
N GLY A 186 10.79 8.28 15.52
CA GLY A 186 11.83 7.38 15.04
C GLY A 186 11.45 5.91 15.22
N GLY A 187 12.47 5.06 15.12
CA GLY A 187 12.40 3.61 14.94
C GLY A 187 13.41 3.17 13.88
N TRP A 188 13.60 1.85 13.74
CA TRP A 188 14.60 1.29 12.83
C TRP A 188 16.04 1.84 13.06
N GLY A 189 16.34 2.21 14.30
CA GLY A 189 17.63 2.80 14.69
C GLY A 189 17.79 4.28 14.34
N LYS A 190 16.69 5.01 14.10
CA LYS A 190 16.64 6.47 13.83
C LYS A 190 15.80 7.17 14.89
N GLY A 191 16.08 8.45 15.14
CA GLY A 191 15.38 9.26 16.16
C GLY A 191 14.67 10.51 15.61
N GLU A 192 14.43 10.57 14.31
CA GLU A 192 13.79 11.69 13.62
C GLU A 192 12.44 11.25 13.03
N HIS A 193 11.54 12.21 12.76
CA HIS A 193 10.32 11.97 11.99
C HIS A 193 10.69 11.37 10.63
N ALA A 194 10.17 10.19 10.30
CA ALA A 194 10.50 9.53 9.04
C ALA A 194 9.28 8.84 8.43
N LEU A 195 9.15 8.96 7.11
CA LEU A 195 8.31 8.06 6.33
C LEU A 195 9.21 7.06 5.62
N TRP A 196 8.82 5.80 5.67
CA TRP A 196 9.45 4.70 4.95
C TRP A 196 8.48 4.20 3.89
N ALA A 197 8.97 4.05 2.67
CA ALA A 197 8.34 3.18 1.68
C ALA A 197 9.15 1.90 1.63
N THR A 198 8.54 0.76 1.90
CA THR A 198 9.25 -0.53 1.88
C THR A 198 8.48 -1.52 1.01
N SER A 199 9.20 -2.20 0.11
CA SER A 199 8.66 -3.33 -0.65
C SER A 199 9.44 -4.60 -0.32
N TRP A 200 8.74 -5.66 0.05
CA TRP A 200 9.33 -6.94 0.44
C TRP A 200 9.02 -8.01 -0.60
N GLU A 201 10.08 -8.70 -1.02
CA GLU A 201 10.00 -9.99 -1.71
C GLU A 201 9.75 -11.09 -0.67
N THR A 202 10.56 -11.12 0.40
CA THR A 202 10.45 -12.15 1.43
C THR A 202 11.32 -11.85 2.64
N PHE A 203 11.09 -12.56 3.74
CA PHE A 203 11.94 -12.51 4.94
C PHE A 203 11.87 -13.79 5.78
N GLN A 204 12.73 -13.85 6.80
CA GLN A 204 12.63 -14.78 7.92
C GLN A 204 13.09 -14.09 9.21
N LEU A 205 12.48 -14.48 10.34
CA LEU A 205 12.77 -13.88 11.65
C LEU A 205 14.09 -14.39 12.26
N GLU A 206 14.40 -15.69 12.11
CA GLU A 206 15.56 -16.31 12.76
C GLU A 206 16.32 -17.26 11.80
N PRO A 207 17.61 -16.99 11.51
CA PRO A 207 18.28 -15.69 11.70
C PRO A 207 17.62 -14.62 10.85
N TRP A 208 17.60 -13.38 11.32
CA TRP A 208 17.01 -12.25 10.58
C TRP A 208 17.63 -12.15 9.18
N THR A 209 16.80 -12.35 8.16
CA THR A 209 17.19 -12.23 6.75
C THR A 209 16.02 -11.62 5.99
N LYS A 210 16.31 -10.66 5.13
CA LYS A 210 15.30 -9.98 4.32
C LYS A 210 15.74 -9.82 2.88
N VAL A 211 14.76 -9.79 1.99
CA VAL A 211 14.90 -9.33 0.61
C VAL A 211 13.86 -8.24 0.43
N ASN A 212 14.32 -6.99 0.45
CA ASN A 212 13.45 -5.82 0.34
C ASN A 212 14.18 -4.65 -0.33
N GLU A 213 13.40 -3.72 -0.84
CA GLU A 213 13.84 -2.39 -1.24
C GLU A 213 13.12 -1.37 -0.35
N ASN A 214 13.82 -0.29 0.01
CA ASN A 214 13.21 0.78 0.79
C ASN A 214 13.85 2.13 0.47
N ASP A 215 13.03 3.16 0.62
CA ASP A 215 13.40 4.57 0.59
C ASP A 215 12.86 5.26 1.84
N THR A 216 13.62 6.24 2.35
CA THR A 216 13.29 6.95 3.60
C THR A 216 13.51 8.43 3.44
N HIS A 217 12.50 9.22 3.82
CA HIS A 217 12.64 10.67 3.95
C HIS A 217 12.43 11.09 5.40
N PHE A 218 13.32 11.96 5.89
CA PHE A 218 13.27 12.52 7.24
C PHE A 218 12.54 13.86 7.20
N GLU A 219 11.23 13.84 7.42
CA GLU A 219 10.38 15.03 7.38
C GLU A 219 9.19 14.90 8.33
N ASP A 220 8.70 16.05 8.82
CA ASP A 220 7.46 16.12 9.62
C ASP A 220 6.26 16.00 8.68
N LEU A 221 5.59 14.85 8.70
CA LEU A 221 4.34 14.60 7.96
C LEU A 221 3.11 14.65 8.87
N LYS A 222 3.15 15.39 9.99
CA LYS A 222 1.95 15.61 10.80
C LYS A 222 0.90 16.34 9.97
N GLY A 223 -0.21 15.67 9.69
CA GLY A 223 -1.33 16.24 8.96
C GLY A 223 -1.98 15.24 8.03
N TRP A 224 -2.87 15.75 7.17
CA TRP A 224 -3.50 14.97 6.12
C TRP A 224 -2.56 14.77 4.95
N HIS A 225 -2.37 13.51 4.53
CA HIS A 225 -1.60 13.16 3.36
C HIS A 225 -2.36 12.18 2.47
N THR A 226 -2.27 12.36 1.16
CA THR A 226 -2.71 11.35 0.20
C THR A 226 -1.52 10.49 -0.19
N LEU A 227 -1.58 9.21 0.17
CA LEU A 227 -0.58 8.20 -0.15
C LEU A 227 -1.07 7.41 -1.36
N VAL A 228 -0.22 7.27 -2.38
CA VAL A 228 -0.54 6.49 -3.59
C VAL A 228 0.56 5.47 -3.84
N LEU A 229 0.14 4.23 -4.07
CA LEU A 229 0.97 3.10 -4.43
C LEU A 229 0.53 2.58 -5.80
N GLN A 230 1.45 2.48 -6.74
CA GLN A 230 1.21 1.95 -8.08
C GLN A 230 1.99 0.64 -8.25
N VAL A 231 1.30 -0.42 -8.65
CA VAL A 231 1.90 -1.72 -8.98
C VAL A 231 1.60 -2.01 -10.45
N GLY A 232 2.60 -1.87 -11.31
CA GLY A 232 2.47 -2.09 -12.74
C GLY A 232 3.79 -1.87 -13.47
N ASP A 233 3.87 -2.32 -14.73
CA ASP A 233 5.07 -2.22 -15.56
C ASP A 233 6.33 -2.84 -14.91
N ASN A 234 6.14 -3.90 -14.10
CA ASN A 234 7.20 -4.52 -13.28
C ASN A 234 7.91 -3.53 -12.34
N LYS A 235 7.19 -2.52 -11.86
CA LYS A 235 7.67 -1.52 -10.91
C LYS A 235 6.65 -1.30 -9.81
N VAL A 236 7.15 -0.89 -8.66
CA VAL A 236 6.31 -0.34 -7.58
C VAL A 236 6.68 1.12 -7.39
N ARG A 237 5.70 2.02 -7.43
CA ARG A 237 5.92 3.46 -7.25
C ARG A 237 5.09 3.99 -6.10
N TYR A 238 5.72 4.80 -5.26
CA TYR A 238 5.12 5.44 -4.11
C TYR A 238 5.04 6.93 -4.35
N TYR A 239 3.93 7.55 -3.95
CA TYR A 239 3.73 8.98 -4.00
C TYR A 239 3.14 9.48 -2.69
N VAL A 240 3.58 10.65 -2.28
CA VAL A 240 3.03 11.41 -1.16
C VAL A 240 2.58 12.76 -1.70
N ASP A 241 1.31 13.09 -1.53
CA ASP A 241 0.70 14.36 -1.98
C ASP A 241 1.01 14.69 -3.46
N GLY A 242 0.95 13.66 -4.31
CA GLY A 242 1.17 13.76 -5.74
C GLY A 242 2.63 13.85 -6.19
N LYS A 243 3.59 13.87 -5.26
CA LYS A 243 5.02 13.83 -5.56
C LYS A 243 5.54 12.40 -5.47
N MET A 244 6.36 11.99 -6.43
CA MET A 244 7.02 10.68 -6.37
C MET A 244 7.94 10.65 -5.15
N PHE A 245 7.75 9.62 -4.33
CA PHE A 245 8.50 9.36 -3.11
C PHE A 245 9.57 8.30 -3.36
N ALA A 246 9.18 7.19 -4.00
CA ALA A 246 10.07 6.07 -4.30
C ALA A 246 9.66 5.35 -5.59
N GLU A 247 10.63 4.68 -6.23
CA GLU A 247 10.40 3.68 -7.28
C GLU A 247 11.26 2.46 -6.97
N HIS A 248 10.62 1.33 -6.70
CA HIS A 248 11.26 0.06 -6.45
C HIS A 248 11.21 -0.86 -7.69
N SER A 249 12.18 -1.76 -7.77
CA SER A 249 12.44 -2.57 -8.96
C SER A 249 11.49 -3.77 -9.14
N ASP A 250 11.74 -4.57 -10.17
CA ASP A 250 11.01 -5.81 -10.43
C ASP A 250 11.38 -6.94 -9.45
N VAL A 251 12.44 -6.77 -8.64
CA VAL A 251 12.91 -7.75 -7.66
C VAL A 251 11.95 -7.94 -6.48
N ILE A 252 11.08 -6.96 -6.23
CA ILE A 252 10.12 -6.93 -5.10
C ILE A 252 8.66 -6.89 -5.58
N TYR A 253 8.44 -7.22 -6.85
CA TYR A 253 7.15 -7.00 -7.50
C TYR A 253 6.14 -8.07 -7.08
N PRO A 254 4.96 -7.71 -6.55
CA PRO A 254 4.06 -8.68 -5.92
C PRO A 254 3.72 -9.93 -6.76
N GLU A 255 3.97 -11.11 -6.22
CA GLU A 255 3.67 -12.43 -6.80
C GLU A 255 2.23 -12.85 -6.54
N GLU A 256 1.71 -12.56 -5.35
CA GLU A 256 0.39 -12.99 -4.92
C GLU A 256 -0.59 -11.83 -4.70
N ARG A 257 -1.88 -12.17 -4.65
CA ARG A 257 -2.89 -11.22 -4.20
C ARG A 257 -2.66 -10.89 -2.73
N MET A 258 -2.86 -9.64 -2.38
CA MET A 258 -2.66 -9.03 -1.07
C MET A 258 -3.98 -8.55 -0.47
N SER A 259 -4.01 -8.34 0.84
CA SER A 259 -5.04 -7.57 1.54
C SER A 259 -4.59 -6.11 1.67
N ILE A 260 -5.55 -5.18 1.81
CA ILE A 260 -5.28 -3.78 2.20
C ILE A 260 -5.42 -3.65 3.71
N ASN A 261 -4.50 -2.93 4.34
CA ASN A 261 -4.38 -2.87 5.79
C ASN A 261 -3.98 -1.48 6.29
N PHE A 262 -4.36 -1.20 7.53
CA PHE A 262 -3.87 -0.07 8.32
C PHE A 262 -3.60 -0.58 9.73
N ASN A 263 -2.47 -0.20 10.32
CA ASN A 263 -2.17 -0.53 11.70
C ASN A 263 -1.47 0.63 12.42
N GLN A 264 -1.62 0.62 13.74
CA GLN A 264 -0.82 1.42 14.63
C GLN A 264 -0.28 0.52 15.73
N TRP A 265 1.03 0.57 15.94
CA TRP A 265 1.72 -0.31 16.89
C TRP A 265 3.00 0.33 17.41
N PHE A 266 3.59 -0.29 18.43
CA PHE A 266 4.80 0.19 19.11
C PHE A 266 5.93 -0.82 18.92
N THR A 267 7.14 -0.35 18.61
CA THR A 267 8.29 -1.25 18.51
C THR A 267 8.62 -1.87 19.87
N PRO A 268 9.19 -3.09 19.92
CA PRO A 268 9.61 -3.71 21.18
C PRO A 268 10.60 -2.88 22.00
N GLU A 269 11.51 -2.18 21.33
CA GLU A 269 12.58 -1.36 21.91
C GLU A 269 12.19 0.11 22.15
N GLY A 270 11.08 0.56 21.56
CA GLY A 270 10.68 1.95 21.49
C GLY A 270 9.88 2.57 22.64
N PRO A 271 9.37 1.85 23.66
CA PRO A 271 8.68 2.53 24.76
C PRO A 271 9.61 3.46 25.55
N ILE A 272 9.12 4.64 25.91
CA ILE A 272 9.86 5.57 26.78
C ILE A 272 9.87 5.10 28.24
N ASP A 273 10.83 5.59 29.04
CA ASP A 273 10.87 5.37 30.49
C ASP A 273 9.78 6.18 31.22
N SER A 274 8.54 5.72 31.09
CA SER A 274 7.37 6.26 31.77
C SER A 274 6.34 5.17 31.98
N LYS A 275 5.67 5.21 33.14
CA LYS A 275 4.54 4.33 33.48
C LYS A 275 3.18 4.99 33.23
N GLU A 276 3.15 6.22 32.74
CA GLU A 276 1.90 6.90 32.41
C GLU A 276 1.30 6.31 31.13
N LYS A 277 -0.02 6.13 31.09
CA LYS A 277 -0.69 5.67 29.87
C LYS A 277 -0.51 6.69 28.75
N ARG A 278 -0.14 6.22 27.57
CA ARG A 278 0.06 7.02 26.36
C ARG A 278 -0.84 6.50 25.26
N VAL A 279 -1.57 7.40 24.61
CA VAL A 279 -2.60 7.04 23.61
C VAL A 279 -2.26 7.72 22.30
N TYR A 280 -2.03 6.94 21.24
CA TYR A 280 -1.75 7.43 19.90
C TYR A 280 -2.93 7.11 18.98
N GLN A 281 -3.08 7.90 17.92
CA GLN A 281 -4.18 7.78 16.96
C GLN A 281 -3.74 8.04 15.54
N GLU A 282 -4.26 7.29 14.60
CA GLU A 282 -4.21 7.55 13.15
C GLU A 282 -5.64 7.62 12.61
N ASP A 283 -5.92 8.61 11.75
CA ASP A 283 -7.24 8.74 11.12
C ASP A 283 -7.15 8.43 9.63
N ILE A 284 -8.20 7.83 9.08
CA ILE A 284 -8.28 7.38 7.70
C ILE A 284 -9.57 7.95 7.09
N ASP A 285 -9.43 8.87 6.14
CA ASP A 285 -10.55 9.58 5.48
C ASP A 285 -11.18 8.73 4.36
N TRP A 286 -10.35 8.02 3.59
CA TRP A 286 -10.81 7.09 2.57
C TRP A 286 -9.70 6.15 2.11
N VAL A 287 -10.09 5.04 1.50
CA VAL A 287 -9.22 4.16 0.74
C VAL A 287 -9.80 3.90 -0.64
N TYR A 288 -8.92 3.76 -1.63
CA TYR A 288 -9.26 3.52 -3.02
C TYR A 288 -8.30 2.50 -3.63
N HIS A 289 -8.83 1.61 -4.46
CA HIS A 289 -8.05 0.78 -5.36
C HIS A 289 -8.70 0.74 -6.74
N ASN A 290 -7.89 0.83 -7.78
CA ASN A 290 -8.28 0.67 -9.18
C ASN A 290 -7.47 -0.48 -9.76
N ALA A 291 -8.11 -1.62 -9.95
CA ALA A 291 -7.45 -2.84 -10.40
C ALA A 291 -6.96 -2.71 -11.84
N ASP A 292 -5.77 -3.26 -12.10
CA ASP A 292 -5.18 -3.47 -13.43
C ASP A 292 -4.93 -2.19 -14.25
N GLU A 293 -5.01 -1.02 -13.63
CA GLU A 293 -4.76 0.27 -14.30
C GLU A 293 -3.99 1.24 -13.39
N ILE A 294 -2.98 1.88 -13.97
CA ILE A 294 -2.13 2.88 -13.34
C ILE A 294 -2.72 4.27 -13.54
N LEU A 295 -3.17 4.86 -12.44
CA LEU A 295 -3.71 6.22 -12.40
C LEU A 295 -2.66 7.13 -11.78
N SER A 296 -2.47 8.32 -12.37
CA SER A 296 -1.70 9.38 -11.71
C SER A 296 -2.38 9.80 -10.39
N PRO A 297 -1.62 10.37 -9.42
CA PRO A 297 -2.22 10.87 -8.19
C PRO A 297 -3.37 11.86 -8.40
N LEU A 298 -3.25 12.73 -9.42
CA LEU A 298 -4.32 13.66 -9.78
C LEU A 298 -5.57 12.97 -10.33
N GLU A 299 -5.42 11.84 -11.02
CA GLU A 299 -6.57 11.03 -11.47
C GLU A 299 -7.24 10.33 -10.30
N VAL A 300 -6.46 9.82 -9.33
CA VAL A 300 -7.01 9.28 -8.06
C VAL A 300 -7.87 10.33 -7.37
N ASP A 301 -7.35 11.55 -7.18
CA ASP A 301 -8.10 12.65 -6.55
C ASP A 301 -9.42 12.93 -7.27
N ARG A 302 -9.40 12.97 -8.62
CA ARG A 302 -10.60 13.17 -9.43
C ARG A 302 -11.61 12.04 -9.27
N LYS A 303 -11.16 10.77 -9.26
CA LYS A 303 -12.03 9.60 -9.10
C LYS A 303 -12.70 9.59 -7.73
N VAL A 304 -11.95 9.85 -6.66
CA VAL A 304 -12.47 9.95 -5.29
C VAL A 304 -13.45 11.12 -5.16
N ALA A 305 -13.11 12.29 -5.70
CA ALA A 305 -14.01 13.44 -5.71
C ALA A 305 -15.32 13.17 -6.46
N GLU A 306 -15.27 12.44 -7.57
CA GLU A 306 -16.46 12.01 -8.31
C GLU A 306 -17.32 11.03 -7.50
N LEU A 307 -16.71 10.02 -6.86
CA LEU A 307 -17.42 9.06 -6.01
C LEU A 307 -18.13 9.77 -4.84
N ARG A 308 -17.44 10.69 -4.16
CA ARG A 308 -18.00 11.51 -3.08
C ARG A 308 -19.09 12.45 -3.55
N LYS A 309 -18.91 13.13 -4.69
CA LYS A 309 -19.95 13.96 -5.32
C LYS A 309 -21.23 13.16 -5.60
N ASN A 310 -21.08 11.88 -5.94
CA ASN A 310 -22.18 10.95 -6.18
C ASN A 310 -22.67 10.24 -4.91
N LYS A 311 -22.20 10.64 -3.71
CA LYS A 311 -22.57 10.07 -2.41
C LYS A 311 -22.38 8.56 -2.33
N VAL A 312 -21.32 8.06 -2.95
CA VAL A 312 -20.89 6.67 -2.80
C VAL A 312 -20.08 6.61 -1.51
N ASN A 313 -20.56 5.92 -0.48
CA ASN A 313 -19.79 5.70 0.76
C ASN A 313 -18.88 4.48 0.64
N PHE A 314 -19.39 3.42 0.00
CA PHE A 314 -18.66 2.18 -0.26
C PHE A 314 -18.99 1.65 -1.65
N ARG A 315 -17.97 1.14 -2.34
CA ARG A 315 -18.12 0.40 -3.59
C ARG A 315 -16.97 -0.58 -3.74
N ASP A 316 -17.31 -1.85 -3.92
CA ASP A 316 -16.34 -2.90 -4.17
C ASP A 316 -16.82 -3.76 -5.34
N THR A 317 -16.13 -3.65 -6.47
CA THR A 317 -16.35 -4.47 -7.66
C THR A 317 -15.14 -5.34 -7.99
N VAL A 318 -14.14 -5.40 -7.09
CA VAL A 318 -12.95 -6.22 -7.28
C VAL A 318 -13.31 -7.67 -6.99
N SER A 319 -13.06 -8.55 -7.96
CA SER A 319 -13.35 -9.97 -7.82
C SER A 319 -12.56 -10.56 -6.64
N PRO A 320 -13.20 -11.31 -5.72
CA PRO A 320 -12.49 -12.05 -4.69
C PRO A 320 -11.67 -13.22 -5.27
N GLY A 321 -11.80 -13.49 -6.57
CA GLY A 321 -11.23 -14.64 -7.27
C GLY A 321 -11.84 -15.97 -6.86
N THR A 322 -11.44 -17.03 -7.58
CA THR A 322 -11.94 -18.39 -7.35
C THR A 322 -10.77 -19.37 -7.29
N PRO A 323 -10.51 -20.03 -6.14
CA PRO A 323 -11.21 -19.87 -4.87
C PRO A 323 -10.91 -18.51 -4.20
N VAL A 324 -11.76 -18.14 -3.24
CA VAL A 324 -11.50 -17.01 -2.34
C VAL A 324 -10.30 -17.35 -1.45
N LEU A 325 -9.33 -16.45 -1.37
CA LEU A 325 -8.13 -16.66 -0.55
C LEU A 325 -8.42 -16.39 0.92
N PRO A 326 -7.85 -17.18 1.85
CA PRO A 326 -7.79 -16.79 3.25
C PRO A 326 -7.11 -15.43 3.40
N SER A 327 -7.70 -14.56 4.23
CA SER A 327 -7.16 -13.24 4.57
C SER A 327 -7.04 -13.15 6.09
N PRO A 328 -5.96 -13.69 6.68
CA PRO A 328 -5.63 -13.40 8.07
C PRO A 328 -5.21 -11.92 8.18
N CYS A 329 -5.65 -11.22 9.23
CA CYS A 329 -5.12 -9.88 9.49
C CYS A 329 -3.73 -9.96 10.16
N GLY A 330 -3.45 -11.00 10.94
CA GLY A 330 -2.12 -11.19 11.53
C GLY A 330 -1.15 -11.89 10.57
N LEU A 331 0.15 -11.67 10.82
CA LEU A 331 1.26 -12.50 10.33
C LEU A 331 1.52 -13.68 11.26
#